data_AF-A0A067RLV7-F1
#
_entry.id   AF-A0A067RLV7-F1
#
_cell.length_a   1.000
_cell.length_b   1.000
_cell.length_c   1.000
_cell.angle_alpha   90.00
_cell.angle_beta   90.00
_cell.angle_gamma   90.00
#
_symmetry.space_group_name_H-M   'P 1'
#
loop_
_entity.id
_entity.type
_entity.pdbx_description
1 polymer ?
#
loop_
_entity_poly.entity_id
_entity_poly.type
_entity_poly.pdbx_seq_one_letter_code
_entity_poly.pdbx_strand_id
1 'polypeptide(L)'
;MDCQVPVGPPRLLDFSCHVLSKAPATDPGNTTTSCLLQLKVQENETKVSEQPSVSTVTVELTRPTLDTLLDGMGRIRDQLSSVAGRK
;
A
#
# COMPACT_ATOMS: atom_id res chain seq x y z
N MET A 1 34.92 12.37 3.95
CA MET A 1 34.01 11.97 2.86
C MET A 1 32.77 11.46 3.54
N ASP A 2 31.82 12.34 3.87
CA ASP A 2 30.53 11.90 4.38
C ASP A 2 29.72 11.44 3.16
N CYS A 3 29.48 10.13 3.06
CA CYS A 3 28.54 9.62 2.07
C CYS A 3 27.15 9.86 2.64
N GLN A 4 26.55 11.01 2.31
CA GLN A 4 25.20 11.33 2.74
C GLN A 4 24.22 10.34 2.08
N VAL A 5 23.72 9.39 2.87
CA VAL A 5 22.68 8.46 2.42
C VAL A 5 21.42 9.29 2.11
N PRO A 6 20.74 9.08 0.97
CA PRO A 6 19.50 9.78 0.66
C PRO A 6 18.45 9.53 1.75
N VAL A 7 18.11 10.57 2.52
CA VAL A 7 17.09 10.49 3.58
C VAL A 7 15.72 10.75 2.96
N GLY A 8 15.01 9.68 2.62
CA GLY A 8 13.62 9.72 2.14
C GLY A 8 12.70 8.88 3.04
N PRO A 9 11.38 8.92 2.84
CA PRO A 9 10.51 7.90 3.42
C PRO A 9 10.75 6.54 2.76
N PRO A 10 10.40 5.42 3.43
CA PRO A 10 10.37 4.10 2.80
C PRO A 10 9.57 4.12 1.50
N ARG A 11 10.01 3.32 0.53
CA ARG A 11 9.41 3.31 -0.80
C ARG A 11 8.53 2.08 -0.97
N LEU A 12 7.30 2.29 -1.44
CA LEU A 12 6.47 1.19 -1.91
C LEU A 12 7.00 0.73 -3.27
N LEU A 13 7.44 -0.53 -3.36
CA LEU A 13 7.98 -1.13 -4.58
C LEU A 13 6.92 -1.85 -5.41
N ASP A 14 5.97 -2.49 -4.74
CA ASP A 14 4.99 -3.38 -5.37
C ASP A 14 3.74 -3.50 -4.50
N PHE A 15 2.60 -3.79 -5.13
CA PHE A 15 1.36 -4.08 -4.41
C PHE A 15 0.52 -5.14 -5.15
N SER A 16 -0.18 -5.97 -4.39
CA SER A 16 -1.18 -6.91 -4.92
C SER A 16 -2.43 -6.92 -4.04
N CYS A 17 -3.62 -6.97 -4.64
CA CYS A 17 -4.87 -7.22 -3.92
C CYS A 17 -5.46 -8.54 -4.40
N HIS A 18 -5.76 -9.42 -3.45
CA HIS A 18 -6.46 -10.67 -3.70
C HIS A 18 -7.85 -10.59 -3.06
N VAL A 19 -8.90 -10.77 -3.86
CA VAL A 19 -10.27 -10.80 -3.35
C VAL A 19 -10.55 -12.17 -2.76
N LEU A 20 -10.79 -12.20 -1.46
CA LEU A 20 -11.20 -13.39 -0.72
C LEU A 20 -12.72 -13.37 -0.53
N SER A 21 -13.38 -14.46 -0.91
CA SER A 21 -14.81 -14.64 -0.69
C SER A 21 -15.00 -15.74 0.35
N LYS A 22 -15.58 -15.43 1.50
CA LYS A 22 -15.93 -16.43 2.51
C LYS A 22 -17.45 -16.58 2.58
N ALA A 23 -17.95 -17.72 2.09
CA ALA A 23 -19.34 -18.12 2.27
C ALA A 23 -19.47 -18.85 3.62
N PRO A 24 -20.34 -18.42 4.54
CA PRO A 24 -20.64 -19.18 5.74
C PRO A 24 -21.41 -20.45 5.36
N ALA A 25 -21.05 -21.59 5.94
CA ALA A 25 -21.67 -22.89 5.63
C ALA A 25 -23.18 -22.94 5.92
N THR A 26 -23.66 -22.09 6.82
CA THR A 26 -25.06 -22.03 7.28
C THR A 26 -25.96 -21.22 6.35
N ASP A 27 -25.40 -20.27 5.58
CA ASP A 27 -26.17 -19.41 4.68
C ASP A 27 -25.32 -19.00 3.47
N PRO A 28 -25.31 -19.80 2.38
CA PRO A 28 -24.49 -19.52 1.20
C PRO A 28 -24.90 -18.23 0.46
N GLY A 29 -26.03 -17.61 0.81
CA GLY A 29 -26.46 -16.33 0.26
C GLY A 29 -25.73 -15.11 0.85
N ASN A 30 -25.23 -15.20 2.08
CA ASN A 30 -24.51 -14.12 2.75
C ASN A 30 -22.99 -14.26 2.61
N THR A 31 -22.48 -14.10 1.39
CA THR A 31 -21.03 -14.12 1.11
C THR A 31 -20.38 -12.81 1.56
N THR A 32 -19.49 -12.88 2.54
CA THR A 32 -18.65 -11.74 2.91
C THR A 32 -17.38 -11.75 2.05
N THR A 33 -17.12 -10.66 1.35
CA THR A 33 -15.89 -10.48 0.56
C THR A 33 -14.93 -9.53 1.27
N SER A 34 -13.66 -9.91 1.36
CA SER A 34 -12.55 -9.06 1.81
C SER A 34 -11.46 -8.98 0.73
N CYS A 35 -10.64 -7.93 0.76
CA CYS A 35 -9.42 -7.85 -0.03
C CYS A 35 -8.23 -8.08 0.90
N LEU A 36 -7.37 -9.03 0.55
CA LEU A 36 -6.05 -9.19 1.14
C LEU A 36 -5.06 -8.37 0.32
N LEU A 37 -4.66 -7.21 0.86
CA LEU A 37 -3.72 -6.30 0.25
C LEU A 37 -2.30 -6.60 0.75
N GLN A 38 -1.38 -6.91 -0.17
CA GLN A 38 0.04 -7.07 0.12
C GLN A 38 0.82 -5.91 -0.47
N LEU A 39 1.72 -5.35 0.33
CA LEU A 39 2.55 -4.19 0.00
C LEU A 39 4.01 -4.57 0.22
N LYS A 40 4.85 -4.47 -0.81
CA LYS A 40 6.30 -4.62 -0.66
C LYS A 40 6.92 -3.26 -0.45
N VAL A 41 7.50 -3.04 0.74
CA VAL A 41 8.09 -1.78 1.15
C VAL A 41 9.59 -1.95 1.26
N GLN A 42 10.33 -1.07 0.60
CA GLN A 42 11.76 -0.94 0.75
C GLN A 42 12.05 0.09 1.84
N GLU A 43 12.71 -0.36 2.91
CA GLU A 43 13.18 0.51 3.97
C GLU A 43 14.35 1.37 3.50
N ASN A 44 14.65 2.40 4.27
CA ASN A 44 15.78 3.26 4.00
C ASN A 44 17.11 2.54 4.26
N GLU A 45 18.12 2.87 3.46
CA GLU A 45 19.49 2.45 3.73
C GLU A 45 19.93 3.07 5.06
N THR A 46 20.27 2.25 6.05
CA THR A 46 20.77 2.73 7.34
C THR A 46 22.28 2.86 7.36
N LYS A 47 22.97 2.27 6.36
CA LYS A 47 24.43 2.28 6.22
C LYS A 47 24.82 2.42 4.76
N VAL A 48 25.89 3.18 4.54
CA VAL A 48 26.55 3.31 3.24
C VAL A 48 27.03 1.92 2.83
N SER A 49 26.57 1.41 1.69
CA SER A 49 26.88 0.08 1.12
C SER A 49 26.04 -1.12 1.60
N GLU A 50 24.97 -0.92 2.37
CA GLU A 50 24.02 -2.00 2.69
C GLU A 50 22.83 -1.96 1.74
N GLN A 51 22.45 -3.12 1.18
CA GLN A 51 21.24 -3.19 0.36
C GLN A 51 20.02 -2.96 1.26
N PRO A 52 19.13 -2.03 0.90
CA PRO A 52 17.99 -1.67 1.72
C PRO A 52 17.05 -2.85 1.88
N SER A 53 16.63 -3.10 3.11
CA SER A 53 15.76 -4.23 3.42
C SER A 53 14.38 -4.06 2.79
N VAL A 54 13.82 -5.17 2.31
CA VAL A 54 12.47 -5.21 1.73
C VAL A 54 11.56 -5.99 2.68
N SER A 55 10.53 -5.33 3.19
CA SER A 55 9.49 -5.92 4.03
C SER A 55 8.20 -6.10 3.23
N THR A 56 7.38 -7.08 3.63
CA THR A 56 6.04 -7.28 3.06
C THR A 56 5.00 -7.04 4.15
N VAL A 57 4.12 -6.07 3.94
CA VAL A 57 3.00 -5.77 4.83
C VAL A 57 1.73 -6.34 4.20
N THR A 58 1.00 -7.16 4.96
CA THR A 58 -0.27 -7.75 4.52
C THR A 58 -1.41 -7.22 5.38
N VAL A 59 -2.47 -6.74 4.75
CA VAL A 59 -3.65 -6.17 5.42
C VAL A 59 -4.91 -6.76 4.82
N GLU A 60 -5.84 -7.21 5.68
CA GLU A 60 -7.17 -7.59 5.24
C GLU A 60 -8.13 -6.39 5.36
N LEU A 61 -8.82 -6.08 4.27
CA LEU A 61 -9.73 -4.96 4.17
C LEU A 61 -11.12 -5.46 3.82
N THR A 62 -12.14 -4.93 4.50
CA THR A 62 -13.53 -5.09 4.08
C THR A 62 -13.83 -4.16 2.91
N ARG A 63 -14.93 -4.42 2.19
CA ARG A 63 -15.39 -3.56 1.09
C ARG A 63 -15.49 -2.06 1.45
N PRO A 64 -16.19 -1.64 2.52
CA PRO A 64 -16.30 -0.21 2.83
C PRO A 64 -14.94 0.43 3.18
N THR A 65 -14.03 -0.31 3.82
CA THR A 65 -12.68 0.19 4.12
C THR A 65 -11.85 0.34 2.85
N LEU A 66 -11.96 -0.60 1.91
CA LEU A 66 -11.30 -0.51 0.60
C LEU A 66 -11.81 0.69 -0.20
N ASP A 67 -13.13 0.90 -0.25
CA ASP A 67 -13.73 2.05 -0.94
C ASP A 67 -13.23 3.39 -0.36
N THR A 68 -13.12 3.46 0.96
CA THR A 68 -12.56 4.63 1.67
C THR A 68 -11.09 4.86 1.32
N LEU A 69 -10.29 3.79 1.23
CA LEU A 69 -8.89 3.86 0.86
C LEU A 69 -8.71 4.35 -0.58
N LEU A 70 -9.53 3.86 -1.51
CA LEU A 70 -9.51 4.28 -2.92
C LEU A 70 -9.92 5.75 -3.09
N ASP A 71 -10.92 6.21 -2.35
CA ASP A 71 -11.32 7.63 -2.33
C ASP A 71 -10.17 8.52 -1.80
N GLY A 72 -9.54 8.12 -0.68
CA GLY A 72 -8.38 8.82 -0.13
C GLY A 72 -7.21 8.91 -1.11
N MET A 73 -6.87 7.80 -1.78
CA MET A 73 -5.81 7.77 -2.80
C MET A 73 -6.14 8.64 -4.01
N GLY A 74 -7.40 8.66 -4.46
CA GLY A 74 -7.86 9.54 -5.54
C GLY A 74 -7.65 11.02 -5.20
N ARG A 75 -8.03 11.42 -3.99
CA ARG A 75 -7.82 12.79 -3.50
C ARG A 75 -6.34 13.16 -3.42
N ILE A 76 -5.48 12.24 -2.98
CA ILE A 76 -4.02 12.47 -2.92
C ILE A 76 -3.47 12.67 -4.34
N ARG A 77 -3.86 11.83 -5.30
CA ARG A 77 -3.47 11.99 -6.72
C ARG A 77 -3.87 13.36 -7.25
N ASP A 78 -5.10 13.79 -6.99
CA ASP A 78 -5.61 15.06 -7.50
C ASP A 78 -4.88 16.25 -6.87
N GLN A 79 -4.53 16.18 -5.58
CA GLN A 79 -3.69 17.17 -4.89
C GLN A 79 -2.28 17.25 -5.51
N LEU A 80 -1.61 16.10 -5.70
CA LEU A 80 -0.28 16.05 -6.31
C LEU A 80 -0.29 16.58 -7.75
N SER A 81 -1.33 16.22 -8.52
CA SER A 81 -1.51 16.70 -9.90
C SER A 81 -1.73 18.21 -9.94
N SER A 82 -2.52 18.75 -9.00
CA SER A 82 -2.72 20.19 -8.87
C SER A 82 -1.41 20.92 -8.60
N VAL A 83 -0.54 20.39 -7.72
CA VAL A 83 0.75 21.00 -7.38
C VAL A 83 1.73 20.93 -8.57
N ALA A 84 1.83 19.77 -9.22
CA ALA A 84 2.72 19.58 -10.37
C ALA A 84 2.32 20.45 -11.58
N GLY A 85 1.02 20.73 -11.76
CA GLY A 85 0.49 21.58 -12.82
C GLY A 85 0.59 23.08 -12.56
N ARG A 86 0.99 23.52 -11.35
CA ARG A 86 1.29 24.93 -11.10
C ARG A 86 2.74 25.18 -11.49
N LYS A 87 2.96 25.57 -12.73
CA LYS A 87 4.27 25.98 -13.24
C LYS A 87 4.14 27.26 -14.03
#